data_AF-A0A926U4R3-F1
#
_entry.id   AF-A0A926U4R3-F1
#
_cell.length_a   1.000
_cell.length_b   1.000
_cell.length_c   1.000
_cell.angle_alpha   90.00
_cell.angle_beta   90.00
_cell.angle_gamma   90.00
#
_symmetry.space_group_name_H-M   'P 1'
#
loop_
_entity.id
_entity.type
_entity.pdbx_description
1 polymer ?
#
loop_
_entity_poly.entity_id
_entity_poly.type
_entity_poly.pdbx_seq_one_letter_code
_entity_poly.pdbx_strand_id
1 'polypeptide(L)'
;MGFLQWWVNNQEEPEEQQLSLDLNGHSSDAEIERHERVDGAVVNKDFRKAIEHQGGDDRAQIDSATAMSNELFDVSPAQLYRATGGRAFDRSTLPKDAQKAFIVGETIATYDLNGQEIQDTSQREINNKITDTVRESGKKAREFFPW
;
A
#
# COMPACT_ATOMS: atom_id res chain seq x y z
N MET A 1 3.22 -18.89 -4.29
CA MET A 1 3.19 -18.84 -5.76
C MET A 1 3.14 -17.38 -6.18
N GLY A 2 4.26 -16.75 -6.55
CA GLY A 2 4.36 -15.28 -6.61
C GLY A 2 3.27 -14.53 -7.39
N PHE A 3 3.08 -13.26 -7.03
CA PHE A 3 1.93 -12.44 -7.44
C PHE A 3 1.64 -12.47 -8.94
N LEU A 4 2.66 -12.31 -9.80
CA LEU A 4 2.45 -12.25 -11.24
C LEU A 4 1.92 -13.57 -11.80
N GLN A 5 2.35 -14.71 -11.27
CA GLN A 5 1.83 -16.01 -11.68
C GLN A 5 0.38 -16.18 -11.22
N TRP A 6 0.09 -15.80 -9.98
CA TRP A 6 -1.28 -15.80 -9.46
C TRP A 6 -2.19 -14.88 -10.28
N TRP A 7 -1.74 -13.66 -10.58
CA TRP A 7 -2.48 -12.65 -11.34
C TRP A 7 -2.85 -13.16 -12.73
N VAL A 8 -1.90 -13.72 -13.48
CA VAL A 8 -2.16 -14.28 -14.83
C VAL A 8 -3.16 -15.45 -14.77
N ASN A 9 -3.08 -16.28 -13.73
CA ASN A 9 -3.95 -17.45 -13.57
C ASN A 9 -5.38 -17.11 -13.11
N ASN A 10 -5.59 -15.92 -12.54
CA ASN A 10 -6.87 -15.50 -11.94
C ASN A 10 -7.52 -14.33 -12.71
N GLN A 11 -7.21 -14.14 -13.99
CA GLN A 11 -7.81 -13.09 -14.83
C GLN A 11 -9.27 -13.38 -15.27
N GLU A 12 -10.00 -14.30 -14.62
CA GLU A 12 -11.39 -14.61 -14.98
C GLU A 12 -12.41 -13.57 -14.48
N GLU A 13 -13.56 -13.55 -15.18
CA GLU A 13 -14.36 -12.42 -15.65
C GLU A 13 -14.72 -11.27 -14.67
N PRO A 14 -14.91 -10.04 -15.21
CA PRO A 14 -15.39 -8.91 -14.41
C PRO A 14 -16.77 -9.25 -13.82
N GLU A 15 -16.84 -9.39 -12.51
CA GLU A 15 -18.12 -9.31 -11.80
C GLU A 15 -18.76 -7.95 -12.16
N GLU A 16 -19.81 -7.99 -12.99
CA GLU A 16 -20.71 -6.86 -13.20
C GLU A 16 -21.31 -6.50 -11.83
N GLN A 17 -20.73 -5.50 -11.17
CA GLN A 17 -21.36 -4.88 -10.01
C GLN A 17 -22.56 -4.06 -10.50
N GLN A 18 -23.69 -4.74 -10.69
CA GLN A 18 -25.00 -4.11 -10.78
C GLN A 18 -25.30 -3.42 -9.44
N LEU A 19 -24.95 -2.15 -9.35
CA LEU A 19 -25.45 -1.27 -8.30
C LEU A 19 -26.81 -0.73 -8.73
N SER A 20 -27.88 -1.49 -8.47
CA SER A 20 -29.22 -0.90 -8.36
C SER A 20 -29.37 -0.33 -6.95
N LEU A 21 -29.03 0.95 -6.78
CA LEU A 21 -29.34 1.67 -5.54
C LEU A 21 -30.68 2.40 -5.74
N ASP A 22 -31.74 1.89 -5.12
CA ASP A 22 -33.02 2.60 -5.00
C ASP A 22 -32.84 3.79 -4.05
N LEU A 23 -32.75 4.98 -4.64
CA LEU A 23 -32.70 6.27 -3.93
C LEU A 23 -34.12 6.75 -3.67
N ASN A 24 -34.76 6.25 -2.61
CA ASN A 24 -35.93 6.90 -2.01
C ASN A 24 -35.99 6.60 -0.51
N GLY A 25 -35.26 7.38 0.28
CA GLY A 25 -35.36 7.36 1.74
C GLY A 25 -34.97 8.72 2.30
N HIS A 26 -35.97 9.53 2.64
CA HIS A 26 -35.77 10.78 3.38
C HIS A 26 -35.28 10.42 4.79
N SER A 27 -34.11 10.90 5.20
CA SER A 27 -33.68 10.83 6.60
C SER A 27 -33.17 12.18 7.07
N SER A 28 -33.94 12.72 8.03
CA SER A 28 -33.72 13.83 8.96
C SER A 28 -32.30 14.42 9.09
N ASP A 29 -32.28 15.76 9.09
CA ASP A 29 -31.20 16.68 9.45
C ASP A 29 -30.67 16.48 10.88
N ALA A 30 -29.89 15.43 11.11
CA ALA A 30 -28.83 15.47 12.11
C ALA A 30 -27.57 15.98 11.39
N GLU A 31 -26.80 16.89 12.01
CA GLU A 31 -25.44 17.19 11.55
C GLU A 31 -24.60 15.92 11.71
N ILE A 32 -24.67 15.05 10.70
CA ILE A 32 -23.82 13.87 10.60
C ILE A 32 -22.41 14.42 10.40
N GLU A 33 -21.54 14.25 11.40
CA GLU A 33 -20.10 14.46 11.22
C GLU A 33 -19.65 13.62 10.02
N ARG A 34 -19.30 14.30 8.92
CA ARG A 34 -18.87 13.64 7.70
C ARG A 34 -17.47 13.07 7.95
N HIS A 35 -17.40 11.77 8.22
CA HIS A 35 -16.12 11.07 8.26
C HIS A 35 -15.49 11.04 6.86
N GLU A 36 -14.20 11.36 6.78
CA GLU A 36 -13.42 11.25 5.54
C GLU A 36 -13.22 9.78 5.16
N ARG A 37 -13.36 9.45 3.87
CA ARG A 37 -13.07 8.10 3.38
C ARG A 37 -11.56 7.93 3.26
N VAL A 38 -11.04 6.86 3.86
CA VAL A 38 -9.64 6.46 3.66
C VAL A 38 -9.53 5.66 2.37
N ASP A 39 -8.73 6.14 1.43
CA ASP A 39 -8.40 5.45 0.19
C ASP A 39 -6.89 5.14 0.12
N GLY A 40 -6.45 4.54 -0.99
CA GLY A 40 -5.04 4.20 -1.19
C GLY A 40 -4.10 5.41 -1.29
N ALA A 41 -4.59 6.59 -1.69
CA ALA A 41 -3.79 7.80 -1.74
C ALA A 41 -3.58 8.38 -0.33
N VAL A 42 -4.61 8.33 0.52
CA VAL A 42 -4.50 8.68 1.94
C VAL A 42 -3.49 7.78 2.65
N VAL A 43 -3.61 6.46 2.47
CA VAL A 43 -2.69 5.48 3.09
C VAL A 43 -1.26 5.65 2.61
N ASN A 44 -1.04 5.84 1.30
CA ASN A 44 0.29 6.14 0.76
C ASN A 44 0.88 7.39 1.40
N LYS A 45 0.07 8.46 1.52
CA LYS A 45 0.52 9.73 2.10
C LYS A 45 0.94 9.55 3.56
N ASP A 46 0.16 8.83 4.35
CA ASP A 46 0.47 8.59 5.76
C ASP A 46 1.73 7.72 5.93
N PHE A 47 1.90 6.72 5.06
CA PHE A 47 3.11 5.92 5.00
C PHE A 47 4.36 6.77 4.69
N ARG A 48 4.28 7.64 3.67
CA ARG A 48 5.40 8.53 3.31
C ARG A 48 5.73 9.50 4.44
N LYS A 49 4.71 10.03 5.12
CA LYS A 49 4.89 10.87 6.32
C LYS A 49 5.54 10.12 7.47
N ALA A 50 5.20 8.86 7.70
CA ALA A 50 5.82 8.04 8.75
C ALA A 50 7.32 7.84 8.48
N ILE A 51 7.70 7.60 7.22
CA ILE A 51 9.11 7.55 6.80
C ILE A 51 9.82 8.88 7.09
N GLU A 52 9.23 10.01 6.68
CA GLU A 52 9.79 11.35 6.92
C GLU A 52 9.90 11.65 8.43
N HIS A 53 8.90 11.25 9.21
CA HIS A 53 8.87 11.46 10.65
C HIS A 53 10.02 10.73 11.37
N GLN A 54 10.38 9.54 10.89
CA GLN A 54 11.55 8.78 11.38
C GLN A 54 12.88 9.30 10.83
N GLY A 55 12.88 10.43 10.12
CA GLY A 55 14.08 11.07 9.57
C GLY A 55 14.53 10.51 8.22
N GLY A 56 13.69 9.72 7.54
CA GLY A 56 14.00 9.18 6.21
C GLY A 56 13.99 10.24 5.12
N ASP A 57 14.93 10.13 4.17
CA ASP A 57 15.02 11.01 3.00
C ASP A 57 14.38 10.39 1.74
N ASP A 58 14.53 11.05 0.58
CA ASP A 58 14.03 10.56 -0.71
C ASP A 58 14.51 9.15 -1.06
N ARG A 59 15.72 8.79 -0.61
CA ARG A 59 16.24 7.43 -0.83
C ARG A 59 15.49 6.44 0.04
N ALA A 60 15.23 6.74 1.30
CA ALA A 60 14.39 5.89 2.15
C ALA A 60 12.99 5.70 1.57
N GLN A 61 12.40 6.74 0.97
CA GLN A 61 11.09 6.65 0.31
C GLN A 61 11.11 5.64 -0.86
N ILE A 62 12.11 5.73 -1.74
CA ILE A 62 12.26 4.85 -2.91
C ILE A 62 12.60 3.42 -2.48
N ASP A 63 13.55 3.27 -1.56
CA ASP A 63 14.01 1.97 -1.08
C ASP A 63 12.88 1.25 -0.31
N SER A 64 12.10 1.99 0.49
CA SER A 64 10.92 1.45 1.19
C SER A 64 9.80 1.04 0.25
N ALA A 65 9.46 1.86 -0.74
CA ALA A 65 8.46 1.50 -1.75
C ALA A 65 8.89 0.25 -2.55
N THR A 66 10.19 0.13 -2.84
CA THR A 66 10.77 -1.02 -3.52
C THR A 66 10.74 -2.26 -2.63
N ALA A 67 11.14 -2.14 -1.36
CA ALA A 67 11.08 -3.22 -0.38
C ALA A 67 9.64 -3.72 -0.22
N MET A 68 8.68 -2.82 -0.02
CA MET A 68 7.27 -3.17 0.09
C MET A 68 6.77 -3.96 -1.12
N SER A 69 7.07 -3.49 -2.35
CA SER A 69 6.67 -4.20 -3.57
C SER A 69 7.32 -5.57 -3.69
N ASN A 70 8.62 -5.68 -3.37
CA ASN A 70 9.34 -6.95 -3.43
C ASN A 70 8.75 -7.97 -2.45
N GLU A 71 8.44 -7.56 -1.22
CA GLU A 71 7.89 -8.48 -0.22
C GLU A 71 6.44 -8.84 -0.54
N LEU A 72 5.63 -7.88 -0.99
CA LEU A 72 4.22 -8.13 -1.33
C LEU A 72 4.06 -8.96 -2.60
N PHE A 73 4.88 -8.74 -3.63
CA PHE A 73 4.61 -9.24 -4.98
C PHE A 73 5.76 -10.03 -5.61
N ASP A 74 6.87 -10.22 -4.89
CA ASP A 74 8.10 -10.85 -5.38
C ASP A 74 8.74 -10.12 -6.58
N VAL A 75 8.36 -8.85 -6.81
CA VAL A 75 8.81 -8.03 -7.94
C VAL A 75 8.98 -6.57 -7.58
N SER A 76 9.85 -5.88 -8.32
CA SER A 76 10.04 -4.43 -8.20
C SER A 76 8.79 -3.66 -8.65
N PRO A 77 8.60 -2.41 -8.18
CA PRO A 77 7.46 -1.59 -8.61
C PRO A 77 7.39 -1.44 -10.14
N ALA A 78 8.54 -1.23 -10.80
CA ALA A 78 8.61 -1.07 -12.24
C ALA A 78 8.18 -2.34 -13.01
N GLN A 79 8.54 -3.53 -12.50
CA GLN A 79 8.10 -4.80 -13.07
C GLN A 79 6.61 -5.02 -12.84
N LEU A 80 6.10 -4.68 -11.65
CA LEU A 80 4.68 -4.77 -11.32
C LEU A 80 3.84 -3.96 -12.30
N TYR A 81 4.11 -2.65 -12.44
CA TYR A 81 3.39 -1.78 -13.37
C TYR A 81 3.46 -2.30 -14.82
N ARG A 82 4.64 -2.71 -15.27
CA ARG A 82 4.83 -3.24 -16.63
C ARG A 82 4.03 -4.51 -16.87
N ALA A 83 4.05 -5.44 -15.92
CA ALA A 83 3.42 -6.75 -16.07
C ALA A 83 1.88 -6.67 -15.97
N THR A 84 1.34 -5.72 -15.22
CA THR A 84 -0.11 -5.55 -15.06
C THR A 84 -0.72 -4.51 -16.00
N GLY A 85 0.09 -3.84 -16.84
CA GLY A 85 -0.37 -2.74 -17.69
C GLY A 85 -0.68 -1.45 -16.94
N GLY A 86 -0.23 -1.31 -15.69
CA GLY A 86 -0.40 -0.10 -14.89
C GLY A 86 0.54 1.04 -15.32
N ARG A 87 0.16 2.28 -15.01
CA ARG A 87 0.97 3.48 -15.22
C ARG A 87 1.94 3.66 -14.06
N ALA A 88 3.22 3.79 -14.37
CA ALA A 88 4.27 4.02 -13.37
C ALA A 88 3.92 5.18 -12.43
N PHE A 89 4.19 5.00 -11.14
CA PHE A 89 3.91 5.94 -10.05
C PHE A 89 2.43 6.23 -9.76
N ASP A 90 1.49 5.62 -10.49
CA ASP A 90 0.06 5.80 -10.30
C ASP A 90 -0.60 4.48 -9.87
N ARG A 91 -0.64 4.25 -8.56
CA ARG A 91 -1.16 2.99 -7.99
C ARG A 91 -2.63 2.73 -8.27
N SER A 92 -3.41 3.78 -8.56
CA SER A 92 -4.82 3.63 -8.91
C SER A 92 -5.03 2.83 -10.21
N THR A 93 -3.97 2.70 -11.01
CA THR A 93 -3.97 1.96 -12.28
C THR A 93 -3.49 0.51 -12.15
N LEU A 94 -3.06 0.08 -10.96
CA LEU A 94 -2.72 -1.31 -10.70
C LEU A 94 -3.99 -2.17 -10.55
N PRO A 95 -3.90 -3.51 -10.64
CA PRO A 95 -5.01 -4.40 -10.31
C PRO A 95 -5.57 -4.14 -8.92
N LYS A 96 -6.88 -4.35 -8.74
CA LYS A 96 -7.58 -4.13 -7.45
C LYS A 96 -6.88 -4.85 -6.29
N ASP A 97 -6.43 -6.08 -6.49
CA ASP A 97 -5.79 -6.85 -5.42
C ASP A 97 -4.37 -6.36 -5.11
N ALA A 98 -3.63 -5.85 -6.10
CA ALA A 98 -2.38 -5.15 -5.84
C ALA A 98 -2.60 -3.85 -5.06
N GLN A 99 -3.65 -3.09 -5.38
CA GLN A 99 -4.02 -1.89 -4.63
C GLN A 99 -4.36 -2.21 -3.17
N LYS A 100 -5.19 -3.23 -2.93
CA LYS A 100 -5.51 -3.70 -1.57
C LYS A 100 -4.26 -4.13 -0.80
N ALA A 101 -3.37 -4.89 -1.45
CA ALA A 101 -2.14 -5.35 -0.81
C ALA A 101 -1.21 -4.20 -0.42
N PHE A 102 -1.04 -3.19 -1.28
CA PHE A 102 -0.33 -1.97 -0.90
C PHE A 102 -0.99 -1.26 0.29
N ILE A 103 -2.32 -1.10 0.27
CA ILE A 103 -3.05 -0.47 1.38
C ILE A 103 -2.77 -1.20 2.71
N VAL A 104 -2.90 -2.53 2.73
CA VAL A 104 -2.66 -3.32 3.94
C VAL A 104 -1.20 -3.22 4.40
N GLY A 105 -0.25 -3.42 3.47
CA GLY A 105 1.17 -3.38 3.79
C GLY A 105 1.64 -2.04 4.31
N GLU A 106 1.22 -0.95 3.67
CA GLU A 106 1.57 0.42 4.08
C GLU A 106 0.90 0.83 5.38
N THR A 107 -0.32 0.34 5.63
CA THR A 107 -0.97 0.54 6.93
C THR A 107 -0.14 -0.10 8.04
N ILE A 108 0.25 -1.37 7.88
CA ILE A 108 1.10 -2.07 8.85
C ILE A 108 2.43 -1.35 9.03
N ALA A 109 3.09 -0.98 7.93
CA ALA A 109 4.37 -0.29 7.98
C ALA A 109 4.28 1.08 8.67
N THR A 110 3.18 1.81 8.48
CA THR A 110 2.93 3.08 9.18
C THR A 110 2.87 2.87 10.69
N TYR A 111 2.14 1.85 11.16
CA TYR A 111 2.07 1.52 12.59
C TYR A 111 3.42 1.05 13.14
N ASP A 112 4.12 0.17 12.43
CA ASP A 112 5.43 -0.33 12.86
C ASP A 112 6.47 0.80 12.92
N LEU A 113 6.51 1.69 11.92
CA LEU A 113 7.38 2.87 11.92
C LEU A 113 7.04 3.85 13.04
N ASN A 114 5.77 4.11 13.32
CA ASN A 114 5.38 5.02 14.40
C ASN A 114 5.53 4.40 15.80
N GLY A 115 5.59 3.07 15.89
CA GLY A 115 5.75 2.33 17.15
C GLY A 115 7.21 2.25 17.65
N GLN A 116 8.16 2.76 16.88
CA GLN A 116 9.58 2.75 17.22
C GLN A 116 10.20 4.14 17.06
N GLU A 117 11.32 4.35 17.75
CA GLU A 117 12.12 5.55 17.60
C GLU A 117 13.45 5.17 16.94
N ILE A 118 13.65 5.62 15.69
CA ILE A 118 14.88 5.37 14.96
C ILE A 118 15.87 6.49 15.29
N GLN A 119 16.79 6.20 16.20
CA GLN A 119 17.95 7.06 16.48
C GLN A 119 19.23 6.39 15.99
N ASP A 120 19.95 7.03 15.07
CA ASP A 120 21.24 6.58 14.57
C ASP A 120 22.18 7.73 14.25
N THR A 121 23.45 7.40 14.10
CA THR A 121 24.53 8.36 13.86
C THR A 121 24.61 8.88 12.43
N SER A 122 24.03 8.18 11.46
CA SER A 122 24.11 8.58 10.04
C SER A 122 22.79 8.40 9.29
N GLN A 123 22.57 9.27 8.29
CA GLN A 123 21.40 9.19 7.41
C GLN A 123 21.25 7.82 6.73
N ARG A 124 22.39 7.19 6.38
CA ARG A 124 22.39 5.87 5.76
C ARG A 124 21.85 4.79 6.71
N GLU A 125 22.22 4.83 7.98
CA GLU A 125 21.72 3.90 9.00
C GLU A 125 20.23 4.09 9.25
N ILE A 126 19.79 5.35 9.39
CA ILE A 126 18.37 5.71 9.51
C ILE A 126 17.57 5.13 8.33
N ASN A 127 17.99 5.43 7.09
CA ASN A 127 17.30 4.96 5.88
C ASN A 127 17.26 3.44 5.79
N ASN A 128 18.34 2.76 6.19
CA ASN A 128 18.40 1.30 6.19
C ASN A 128 17.43 0.71 7.20
N LYS A 129 17.38 1.22 8.44
CA LYS A 129 16.45 0.72 9.47
C LYS A 129 14.99 0.96 9.10
N ILE A 130 14.67 2.11 8.51
CA ILE A 130 13.34 2.38 7.95
C ILE A 130 13.01 1.31 6.91
N THR A 131 13.89 1.10 5.93
CA THR A 131 13.68 0.13 4.85
C THR A 131 13.53 -1.30 5.39
N ASP A 132 14.31 -1.67 6.40
CA ASP A 132 14.25 -2.97 7.05
C ASP A 132 12.92 -3.17 7.78
N THR A 133 12.43 -2.15 8.48
CA THR A 133 11.09 -2.15 9.11
C THR A 133 9.99 -2.34 8.07
N VAL A 134 10.07 -1.59 6.96
CA VAL A 134 9.11 -1.71 5.86
C VAL A 134 9.16 -3.10 5.24
N ARG A 135 10.35 -3.70 5.14
CA ARG A 135 10.51 -5.09 4.67
C ARG A 135 9.82 -6.08 5.60
N GLU A 136 10.01 -5.95 6.90
CA GLU A 136 9.32 -6.81 7.88
C GLU A 136 7.80 -6.63 7.84
N SER A 137 7.34 -5.39 7.72
CA SER A 137 5.92 -5.06 7.56
C SER A 137 5.34 -5.69 6.30
N GLY A 138 6.07 -5.62 5.18
CA GLY A 138 5.70 -6.25 3.92
C GLY A 138 5.57 -7.77 4.05
N LYS A 139 6.48 -8.43 4.78
CA LYS A 139 6.39 -9.86 5.08
C LYS A 139 5.16 -10.21 5.91
N LYS A 140 4.86 -9.45 6.97
CA LYS A 140 3.63 -9.61 7.77
C LYS A 140 2.39 -9.46 6.88
N ALA A 141 2.38 -8.44 6.04
CA ALA A 141 1.28 -8.18 5.11
C ALA A 141 1.10 -9.30 4.08
N ARG A 142 2.21 -9.89 3.62
CA ARG A 142 2.22 -10.97 2.63
C ARG A 142 1.41 -12.20 3.07
N GLU A 143 1.40 -12.49 4.37
CA GLU A 143 0.68 -13.63 4.96
C GLU A 143 -0.84 -13.56 4.75
N PHE A 144 -1.39 -12.37 4.49
CA PHE A 144 -2.83 -12.19 4.23
C PHE A 144 -3.24 -12.46 2.78
N PHE A 145 -2.29 -12.65 1.87
CA PHE A 145 -2.55 -12.76 0.44
C PHE A 145 -2.22 -14.16 -0.10
N PRO A 146 -3.05 -14.70 -1.01
CA PRO A 146 -2.99 -16.11 -1.42
C PRO A 146 -1.87 -16.44 -2.42
N TRP A 147 -1.15 -15.43 -2.92
CA TRP A 147 0.02 -15.67 -3.78
C TRP A 147 1.21 -16.16 -2.96
#